data_AF-A0A3C1IDY6-F1
#
_entry.id   AF-A0A3C1IDY6-F1
#
_cell.length_a   1.000
_cell.length_b   1.000
_cell.length_c   1.000
_cell.angle_alpha   90.00
_cell.angle_beta   90.00
_cell.angle_gamma   90.00
#
_symmetry.space_group_name_H-M   'P 1'
#
loop_
_entity.id
_entity.type
_entity.pdbx_description
1 polymer ?
#
loop_
_entity_poly.entity_id
_entity_poly.type
_entity_poly.pdbx_seq_one_letter_code
_entity_poly.pdbx_strand_id
1 'polypeptide(L)'
;MRMSILIPILYTLFLMLPIYWLVAMSFKTTGEILSGFSLFPQTWTFDNYRVIFTDPTWYWGYINSIIYVSLNTVISVTVALPAAYAFSRYSFLGDKHLFFWLLTNRMAPAAVFALPFFQLYSAVELFDTHLAVALAHCLFNIPLAVWILEGFMGGVP
;
A
#
# COMPACT_ATOMS: atom_id res chain seq x y z
N MET A 1 27.13 -16.96 -24.89
CA MET A 1 25.96 -16.63 -24.06
C MET A 1 25.20 -15.51 -24.77
N ARG A 2 23.98 -15.76 -25.26
CA ARG A 2 23.27 -14.85 -26.19
C ARG A 2 23.12 -13.45 -25.57
N MET A 3 23.49 -12.41 -26.33
CA MET A 3 23.37 -10.99 -25.94
C MET A 3 21.97 -10.63 -25.39
N SER A 4 20.94 -11.37 -25.85
CA SER A 4 19.55 -11.30 -25.38
C SER A 4 19.34 -11.58 -23.89
N ILE A 5 20.28 -12.25 -23.21
CA ILE A 5 20.19 -12.56 -21.76
C ILE A 5 20.96 -11.51 -20.94
N LEU A 6 22.00 -10.91 -21.50
CA LEU A 6 22.83 -9.91 -20.79
C LEU A 6 22.03 -8.62 -20.52
N ILE A 7 21.20 -8.20 -21.48
CA ILE A 7 20.36 -7.00 -21.36
C ILE A 7 19.38 -7.10 -20.17
N PRO A 8 18.54 -8.14 -20.04
CA PRO A 8 17.64 -8.25 -18.90
C PRO A 8 18.39 -8.41 -17.58
N ILE A 9 19.52 -9.13 -17.54
CA ILE A 9 20.33 -9.25 -16.32
C ILE A 9 20.85 -7.89 -15.86
N LEU A 10 21.44 -7.10 -16.77
CA LEU A 10 21.97 -5.78 -16.43
C LEU A 10 20.85 -4.84 -15.98
N TYR A 11 19.69 -4.91 -16.63
CA TYR A 11 18.50 -4.16 -16.25
C TYR A 11 18.00 -4.54 -14.85
N THR A 12 17.91 -5.83 -14.54
CA THR A 12 17.52 -6.30 -13.20
C THR A 12 18.52 -5.82 -12.14
N LEU A 13 19.83 -5.92 -12.39
CA LEU A 13 20.85 -5.43 -11.47
C LEU A 13 20.72 -3.92 -11.21
N PHE A 14 20.46 -3.15 -12.26
CA PHE A 14 20.22 -1.71 -12.15
C PHE A 14 18.99 -1.41 -11.28
N LEU A 15 17.89 -2.15 -11.46
CA LEU A 15 16.68 -2.03 -10.62
C LEU A 15 16.92 -2.45 -9.16
N MET A 16 17.88 -3.34 -8.89
CA MET A 16 18.23 -3.76 -7.53
C MET A 16 19.09 -2.74 -6.77
N LEU A 17 19.70 -1.76 -7.42
CA LEU A 17 20.55 -0.75 -6.77
C LEU A 17 19.89 -0.03 -5.58
N PRO A 18 18.67 0.53 -5.70
CA PRO A 18 18.01 1.19 -4.55
C PRO A 18 17.69 0.21 -3.42
N ILE A 19 17.35 -1.04 -3.74
CA ILE A 19 17.08 -2.08 -2.74
C ILE A 19 18.37 -2.44 -2.00
N TYR A 20 19.46 -2.65 -2.75
CA TYR A 20 20.79 -2.84 -2.18
C TYR A 20 21.16 -1.67 -1.27
N TRP A 21 20.91 -0.44 -1.69
CA TRP A 21 21.23 0.74 -0.91
C TRP A 21 20.46 0.79 0.42
N LEU A 22 19.16 0.48 0.41
CA LEU A 22 18.33 0.38 1.63
C LEU A 22 18.85 -0.70 2.58
N VAL A 23 19.20 -1.88 2.03
CA VAL A 23 19.76 -2.99 2.82
C VAL A 23 21.15 -2.64 3.37
N ALA A 24 22.00 -1.99 2.59
CA ALA A 24 23.31 -1.55 3.07
C ALA A 24 23.16 -0.52 4.19
N MET A 25 22.21 0.43 4.07
CA MET A 25 21.96 1.43 5.11
C MET A 25 21.38 0.82 6.39
N SER A 26 20.60 -0.25 6.32
CA SER A 26 20.06 -0.89 7.53
C SER A 26 21.14 -1.49 8.43
N PHE A 27 22.32 -1.80 7.89
CA PHE A 27 23.49 -2.28 8.64
C PHE A 27 24.49 -1.19 9.04
N LYS A 28 24.24 0.09 8.68
CA LYS A 28 25.13 1.21 8.98
C LYS A 28 24.69 1.95 10.24
N THR A 29 25.64 2.60 10.90
CA THR A 29 25.36 3.55 11.99
C THR A 29 24.80 4.86 11.44
N THR A 30 24.01 5.60 12.23
CA THR A 30 23.50 6.93 11.84
C THR A 30 24.64 7.90 11.48
N GLY A 31 25.77 7.83 12.20
CA GLY A 31 26.96 8.62 11.90
C GLY A 31 27.53 8.30 10.52
N GLU A 32 27.62 7.02 10.16
CA GLU A 32 28.11 6.60 8.83
C GLU A 32 27.17 7.08 7.72
N ILE A 33 25.85 6.93 7.91
CA ILE A 33 24.83 7.37 6.93
C ILE A 33 24.92 8.88 6.67
N LEU A 34 25.19 9.69 7.69
CA LEU A 34 25.27 11.15 7.57
C LEU A 34 26.64 11.65 7.10
N SER A 35 27.70 10.86 7.28
CA SER A 35 29.09 11.28 7.04
C SER A 35 29.54 11.27 5.57
N GLY A 36 28.81 10.60 4.67
CA GLY A 36 29.11 10.60 3.23
C GLY A 36 28.74 9.31 2.52
N PHE A 37 29.22 9.17 1.28
CA PHE A 37 28.95 8.01 0.43
C PHE A 37 29.87 6.83 0.80
N SER A 38 29.32 5.75 1.34
CA SER A 38 29.98 4.45 1.46
C SER A 38 29.18 3.39 0.71
N LEU A 39 29.83 2.60 -0.16
CA LEU A 39 29.14 1.56 -0.91
C LEU A 39 28.76 0.39 0.02
N PHE A 40 29.71 -0.05 0.85
CA PHE A 40 29.52 -1.07 1.88
C PHE A 40 29.58 -0.46 3.28
N PRO A 41 28.90 -1.06 4.28
CA PRO A 41 29.03 -0.68 5.68
C PRO A 41 30.50 -0.77 6.11
N GLN A 42 31.06 0.32 6.63
CA GLN A 42 32.39 0.31 7.23
C GLN A 42 32.33 -0.36 8.60
N THR A 43 31.27 -0.08 9.36
CA THR A 43 30.97 -0.76 10.62
C THR A 43 29.65 -1.50 10.48
N TRP A 44 29.72 -2.83 10.45
CA TRP A 44 28.52 -3.66 10.45
C TRP A 44 27.85 -3.64 11.82
N THR A 45 26.60 -3.18 11.88
CA THR A 45 25.80 -3.19 13.10
C THR A 45 24.41 -3.77 12.86
N PHE A 46 23.84 -4.38 13.91
CA PHE A 46 22.44 -4.81 13.97
C PHE A 46 21.60 -3.91 14.88
N ASP A 47 22.14 -2.78 15.33
CA ASP A 47 21.47 -1.88 16.27
C ASP A 47 20.14 -1.35 15.71
N ASN A 48 20.08 -1.00 14.42
CA ASN A 48 18.84 -0.55 13.78
C ASN A 48 17.73 -1.62 13.85
N TYR A 49 18.10 -2.90 13.68
CA TYR A 49 17.16 -4.01 13.81
C TYR A 49 16.73 -4.19 15.26
N ARG A 50 17.67 -4.09 16.22
CA ARG A 50 17.36 -4.16 17.65
C ARG A 50 16.36 -3.06 18.03
N VAL A 51 16.62 -1.82 17.64
CA VAL A 51 15.76 -0.66 17.90
C VAL A 51 14.34 -0.89 17.39
N ILE A 52 14.17 -1.38 16.16
CA ILE A 52 12.82 -1.64 15.60
C ILE A 52 12.03 -2.64 16.46
N PHE A 53 12.68 -3.65 17.03
CA PHE A 53 12.01 -4.69 17.82
C PHE A 53 11.93 -4.38 19.32
N THR A 54 12.73 -3.46 19.85
CA THR A 54 12.76 -3.14 21.29
C THR A 54 12.18 -1.79 21.65
N ASP A 55 12.22 -0.81 20.75
CA ASP A 55 11.64 0.51 20.98
C ASP A 55 10.12 0.45 20.79
N PRO A 56 9.31 0.75 21.82
CA PRO A 56 7.85 0.70 21.73
C PRO A 56 7.28 1.57 20.60
N THR A 57 7.93 2.69 20.29
CA THR A 57 7.47 3.63 19.25
C THR A 57 7.48 2.97 17.88
N TRP A 58 8.57 2.25 17.57
CA TRP A 58 8.71 1.50 16.32
C TRP A 58 7.89 0.21 16.34
N TYR A 59 7.91 -0.49 17.47
CA TYR A 59 7.16 -1.72 17.71
C TYR A 59 5.67 -1.55 17.43
N TRP A 60 5.05 -0.54 18.05
CA TRP A 60 3.63 -0.26 17.83
C TRP A 60 3.35 0.30 16.44
N GLY A 61 4.28 1.00 15.81
CA GLY A 61 4.12 1.54 14.46
C GLY A 61 3.78 0.46 13.42
N TYR A 62 4.55 -0.63 13.37
CA TYR A 62 4.26 -1.70 12.41
C TYR A 62 3.08 -2.57 12.85
N ILE A 63 2.81 -2.76 14.15
CA ILE A 63 1.62 -3.48 14.62
C ILE A 63 0.35 -2.73 14.23
N ASN A 64 0.31 -1.43 14.47
CA ASN A 64 -0.80 -0.57 14.06
C ASN A 64 -1.02 -0.67 12.55
N SER A 65 0.07 -0.67 11.78
CA SER A 65 0.07 -0.89 10.33
C SER A 65 -0.57 -2.21 9.92
N ILE A 66 -0.13 -3.32 10.53
CA ILE A 66 -0.68 -4.65 10.26
C ILE A 66 -2.18 -4.68 10.58
N ILE A 67 -2.59 -4.10 11.71
CA ILE A 67 -4.00 -4.08 12.14
C ILE A 67 -4.87 -3.34 11.12
N TYR A 68 -4.55 -2.08 10.79
CA TYR A 68 -5.43 -1.31 9.89
C TYR A 68 -5.38 -1.83 8.45
N VAL A 69 -4.25 -2.36 7.97
CA VAL A 69 -4.15 -2.96 6.63
C VAL A 69 -4.97 -4.24 6.55
N SER A 70 -4.92 -5.08 7.58
CA SER A 70 -5.71 -6.32 7.62
C SER A 70 -7.21 -6.02 7.65
N LEU A 71 -7.63 -5.06 8.48
CA LEU A 71 -9.01 -4.59 8.54
C LEU A 71 -9.47 -4.04 7.18
N ASN A 72 -8.67 -3.14 6.58
CA ASN A 72 -8.97 -2.58 5.27
C ASN A 72 -9.10 -3.68 4.20
N THR A 73 -8.21 -4.66 4.20
CA THR A 73 -8.21 -5.76 3.21
C THR A 73 -9.48 -6.58 3.34
N VAL A 74 -9.84 -6.99 4.56
CA VAL A 74 -11.07 -7.75 4.82
C VAL A 74 -12.30 -6.97 4.37
N ILE A 75 -12.44 -5.72 4.82
CA ILE A 75 -13.59 -4.87 4.45
C ILE A 75 -13.66 -4.68 2.94
N SER A 76 -12.52 -4.36 2.31
CA SER A 76 -12.47 -4.08 0.88
C SER A 76 -12.85 -5.30 0.05
N VAL A 77 -12.34 -6.48 0.38
CA VAL A 77 -12.67 -7.72 -0.34
C VAL A 77 -14.12 -8.13 -0.11
N THR A 78 -14.60 -8.05 1.14
CA THR A 78 -16.00 -8.39 1.47
C THR A 78 -17.00 -7.52 0.72
N VAL A 79 -16.70 -6.22 0.54
CA VAL A 79 -17.57 -5.30 -0.22
C VAL A 79 -17.36 -5.42 -1.73
N ALA A 80 -16.11 -5.58 -2.18
CA ALA A 80 -15.78 -5.58 -3.60
C ALA A 80 -16.25 -6.85 -4.31
N LEU A 81 -16.21 -8.01 -3.66
CA LEU A 81 -16.65 -9.28 -4.25
C LEU A 81 -18.12 -9.25 -4.75
N PRO A 82 -19.12 -8.93 -3.92
CA PRO A 82 -20.51 -8.87 -4.38
C PRO A 82 -20.74 -7.74 -5.39
N ALA A 83 -20.06 -6.61 -5.24
CA ALA A 83 -20.16 -5.50 -6.20
C ALA A 83 -19.62 -5.90 -7.59
N ALA A 84 -18.43 -6.52 -7.63
CA ALA A 84 -17.83 -7.03 -8.87
C ALA A 84 -18.71 -8.10 -9.53
N TYR A 85 -19.28 -9.01 -8.74
CA TYR A 85 -20.21 -10.01 -9.24
C TYR A 85 -21.45 -9.36 -9.84
N ALA A 86 -22.01 -8.35 -9.18
CA ALA A 86 -23.16 -7.61 -9.67
C ALA A 86 -22.88 -6.92 -11.02
N PHE A 87 -21.76 -6.21 -11.14
CA PHE A 87 -21.35 -5.55 -12.38
C PHE A 87 -21.00 -6.52 -13.52
N SER A 88 -20.45 -7.69 -13.19
CA SER A 88 -20.04 -8.68 -14.19
C SER A 88 -21.22 -9.47 -14.77
N ARG A 89 -22.22 -9.84 -13.93
CA ARG A 89 -23.27 -10.80 -14.33
C ARG A 89 -24.65 -10.16 -14.54
N TYR A 90 -24.91 -8.96 -14.03
CA TYR A 90 -26.20 -8.30 -14.18
C TYR A 90 -26.07 -6.98 -14.93
N SER A 91 -26.97 -6.76 -15.91
CA SER A 91 -27.18 -5.45 -16.51
C SER A 91 -28.31 -4.74 -15.77
N PHE A 92 -28.00 -3.64 -15.09
CA PHE A 92 -28.98 -2.80 -14.40
C PHE A 92 -28.89 -1.35 -14.87
N LEU A 93 -29.92 -0.55 -14.56
CA LEU A 93 -30.01 0.82 -15.06
C LEU A 93 -28.86 1.68 -14.51
N GLY A 94 -27.97 2.14 -15.39
CA GLY A 94 -26.84 3.00 -15.03
C GLY A 94 -25.58 2.27 -14.56
N ASP A 95 -25.50 0.95 -14.72
CA ASP A 95 -24.33 0.11 -14.42
C ASP A 95 -22.99 0.72 -14.88
N LYS A 96 -22.89 1.14 -16.14
CA LYS A 96 -21.67 1.73 -16.72
C LYS A 96 -21.32 3.09 -16.10
N HIS A 97 -22.32 3.92 -15.81
CA HIS A 97 -22.11 5.22 -15.20
C HIS A 97 -21.68 5.08 -13.74
N LEU A 98 -22.29 4.17 -12.99
CA LEU A 98 -21.92 3.87 -11.61
C LEU A 98 -20.51 3.29 -11.52
N PHE A 99 -20.17 2.37 -12.41
CA PHE A 99 -18.83 1.78 -12.48
C PHE A 99 -17.76 2.83 -12.83
N PHE A 100 -18.04 3.70 -13.80
CA PHE A 100 -17.15 4.82 -14.15
C PHE A 100 -16.98 5.81 -12.98
N TRP A 101 -18.07 6.15 -12.29
CA TRP A 101 -18.05 7.01 -11.11
C TRP A 101 -17.23 6.39 -9.97
N LEU A 102 -17.38 5.09 -9.74
CA LEU A 102 -16.61 4.35 -8.75
C LEU A 102 -15.10 4.48 -9.01
N LEU A 103 -14.67 4.29 -10.27
CA LEU A 103 -13.27 4.42 -10.67
C LEU A 103 -12.72 5.85 -10.55
N THR A 104 -13.55 6.86 -10.80
CA THR A 104 -13.15 8.26 -10.74
C THR A 104 -12.74 8.68 -9.33
N ASN A 105 -13.31 8.07 -8.27
CA ASN A 105 -12.89 8.33 -6.89
C ASN A 105 -11.40 8.03 -6.64
N ARG A 106 -10.80 7.09 -7.38
CA ARG A 106 -9.37 6.77 -7.28
C ARG A 106 -8.46 7.84 -7.92
N MET A 107 -9.00 8.65 -8.83
CA MET A 107 -8.24 9.71 -9.50
C MET A 107 -8.12 10.97 -8.65
N ALA A 108 -8.97 11.11 -7.63
CA ALA A 108 -8.93 12.25 -6.74
C ALA A 108 -7.69 12.17 -5.82
N PRO A 109 -6.96 13.28 -5.63
CA PRO A 109 -5.77 13.28 -4.78
C PRO A 109 -6.14 13.03 -3.32
N ALA A 110 -5.50 12.03 -2.70
CA ALA A 110 -5.79 11.62 -1.32
C ALA A 110 -5.69 12.76 -0.29
N ALA A 111 -4.79 13.72 -0.53
CA ALA A 111 -4.60 14.89 0.34
C ALA A 111 -5.87 15.75 0.49
N VAL A 112 -6.73 15.82 -0.53
CA VAL A 112 -7.96 16.64 -0.48
C VAL A 112 -8.99 16.06 0.50
N PHE A 113 -8.95 14.76 0.75
CA PHE A 113 -9.86 14.10 1.69
C PHE A 113 -9.40 14.16 3.14
N ALA A 114 -8.17 14.63 3.41
CA ALA A 114 -7.62 14.65 4.77
C ALA A 114 -8.46 15.50 5.74
N LEU A 115 -8.81 16.73 5.34
CA LEU A 115 -9.62 17.61 6.19
C LEU A 115 -11.07 17.11 6.37
N PRO A 116 -11.78 16.69 5.31
CA PRO A 116 -13.10 16.05 5.46
C PRO A 116 -13.09 14.82 6.37
N PHE A 117 -12.11 13.92 6.23
CA PHE A 117 -12.00 12.75 7.11
C PHE A 117 -11.70 13.14 8.55
N PHE A 118 -10.82 14.12 8.76
CA PHE A 118 -10.57 14.66 10.10
C PHE A 118 -11.86 15.16 10.75
N GLN A 119 -12.64 15.98 10.03
CA GLN A 119 -13.90 16.53 10.53
C GLN A 119 -14.94 15.43 10.79
N LEU A 120 -15.13 14.51 9.84
CA LEU A 120 -16.09 13.41 9.96
C LEU A 120 -15.75 12.50 11.13
N TYR A 121 -14.51 11.99 11.19
CA TYR A 121 -14.10 11.05 12.23
C TYR A 121 -14.01 11.70 13.61
N SER A 122 -13.71 13.00 13.70
CA SER A 122 -13.82 13.73 14.97
C SER A 122 -15.27 13.86 15.42
N ALA A 123 -16.20 14.13 14.49
CA ALA A 123 -17.62 14.27 14.81
C ALA A 123 -18.29 12.96 15.26
N VAL A 124 -17.81 11.81 14.77
CA VAL A 124 -18.32 10.48 15.16
C VAL A 124 -17.44 9.77 16.21
N GLU A 125 -16.51 10.50 16.85
CA GLU A 125 -15.60 9.98 17.89
C GLU A 125 -14.77 8.75 17.43
N LEU A 126 -14.51 8.65 16.12
CA LEU A 126 -13.71 7.60 15.52
C LEU A 126 -12.26 8.04 15.25
N PHE A 127 -11.94 9.30 15.54
CA PHE A 127 -10.62 9.87 15.32
C PHE A 127 -9.54 9.12 16.11
N ASP A 128 -8.34 9.03 15.53
CA ASP A 128 -7.18 8.33 16.11
C ASP A 128 -7.39 6.82 16.39
N THR A 129 -8.19 6.15 15.56
CA THR A 129 -8.41 4.70 15.64
C THR A 129 -7.94 3.96 14.40
N HIS A 130 -7.57 2.68 14.54
CA HIS A 130 -7.24 1.82 13.39
C HIS A 130 -8.41 1.68 12.41
N LEU A 131 -9.65 1.72 12.91
CA LEU A 131 -10.85 1.63 12.08
C LEU A 131 -11.01 2.87 11.19
N ALA A 132 -10.78 4.08 11.71
CA ALA A 132 -10.79 5.29 10.89
C ALA A 132 -9.78 5.21 9.75
N VAL A 133 -8.55 4.75 10.03
CA VAL A 133 -7.51 4.58 8.99
C VAL A 133 -7.95 3.53 7.96
N ALA A 134 -8.47 2.39 8.42
CA ALA A 134 -8.93 1.32 7.54
C ALA A 134 -10.07 1.78 6.62
N LEU A 135 -11.05 2.51 7.15
CA LEU A 135 -12.19 3.04 6.39
C LEU A 135 -11.76 4.13 5.40
N ALA A 136 -10.85 5.02 5.78
CA ALA A 136 -10.33 6.05 4.87
C ALA A 136 -9.67 5.42 3.64
N HIS A 137 -8.90 4.35 3.83
CA HIS A 137 -8.27 3.63 2.73
C HIS A 137 -9.27 2.85 1.85
N CYS A 138 -10.45 2.49 2.37
CA CYS A 138 -11.48 1.80 1.59
C CYS A 138 -11.98 2.65 0.42
N LEU A 139 -11.98 3.98 0.55
CA LEU A 139 -12.34 4.92 -0.52
C LEU A 139 -11.53 4.68 -1.80
N PHE A 140 -10.26 4.33 -1.67
CA PHE A 140 -9.36 4.09 -2.81
C PHE A 140 -9.24 2.60 -3.15
N ASN A 141 -9.25 1.74 -2.15
CA ASN A 141 -9.00 0.31 -2.33
C ASN A 141 -10.23 -0.43 -2.88
N ILE A 142 -11.45 -0.07 -2.48
CA ILE A 142 -12.67 -0.72 -2.97
C ILE A 142 -12.85 -0.53 -4.48
N PRO A 143 -12.76 0.70 -5.06
CA PRO A 143 -12.86 0.88 -6.50
C PRO A 143 -11.87 0.03 -7.30
N LEU A 144 -10.62 -0.03 -6.84
CA LEU A 144 -9.59 -0.85 -7.46
C LEU A 144 -9.91 -2.34 -7.36
N ALA A 145 -10.30 -2.81 -6.17
CA ALA A 145 -10.65 -4.20 -5.94
C ALA A 145 -11.84 -4.63 -6.80
N VAL A 146 -12.90 -3.81 -6.88
CA VAL A 146 -14.07 -4.07 -7.73
C VAL A 146 -13.65 -4.18 -9.19
N TRP A 147 -12.81 -3.26 -9.68
CA TRP A 147 -12.37 -3.27 -11.07
C TRP A 147 -11.53 -4.51 -11.43
N ILE A 148 -10.60 -4.91 -10.55
CA ILE A 148 -9.78 -6.12 -10.75
C ILE A 148 -10.68 -7.38 -10.71
N LEU A 149 -11.58 -7.47 -9.73
CA LEU A 149 -12.44 -8.64 -9.54
C LEU A 149 -13.48 -8.76 -10.65
N GLU A 150 -14.05 -7.66 -11.13
CA GLU A 150 -15.01 -7.65 -12.24
C GLU A 150 -14.35 -8.17 -13.52
N GLY A 151 -13.14 -7.68 -13.85
CA GLY A 151 -12.39 -8.16 -15.01
C GLY A 151 -12.04 -9.65 -14.94
N PHE A 152 -11.79 -10.19 -13.74
CA PHE A 152 -11.59 -11.62 -13.54
C PHE A 152 -12.90 -12.41 -13.67
N MET A 153 -13.98 -11.96 -13.02
CA MET A 153 -15.27 -12.64 -13.03
C MET A 153 -15.91 -12.68 -14.42
N GLY A 154 -15.75 -11.62 -15.21
CA GLY A 154 -16.22 -11.56 -16.59
C GLY A 154 -15.46 -12.47 -17.56
N GLY A 155 -14.22 -12.86 -17.20
CA GLY A 155 -13.42 -13.82 -17.97
C GLY A 155 -13.79 -15.28 -17.75
N VAL A 156 -14.55 -15.59 -16.69
CA VAL A 156 -15.06 -16.93 -16.42
C VAL A 156 -16.40 -17.10 -17.16
N PRO A 157 -16.59 -18.15 -18.00
CA PRO A 157 -17.85 -18.38 -18.70
C PRO A 157 -19.07 -18.44 -17.75
#